data_AF-A0A060BLM8-F1
#
_entry.id   AF-A0A060BLM8-F1
#
_cell.length_a   1.000
_cell.length_b   1.000
_cell.length_c   1.000
_cell.angle_alpha   90.00
_cell.angle_beta   90.00
_cell.angle_gamma   90.00
#
_symmetry.space_group_name_H-M   'P 1'
#
loop_
_entity.id
_entity.type
_entity.pdbx_description
1 polymer ?
#
loop_
_entity_poly.entity_id
_entity_poly.type
_entity_poly.pdbx_seq_one_letter_code
_entity_poly.pdbx_strand_id
1 'polypeptide(L)' 'ALVCVATVTALRLGALAFDRTDIFVDEAQYWLWGQRLDFGYYSKPPLIGWLIRLVTDLAGSDAPFWLRMPGACCMAGRR' A
#
# COMPACT_ATOMS: atom_id res chain seq x y z
N ALA A 1 -21.41 -14.19 3.45
CA ALA A 1 -20.04 -14.18 2.89
C ALA A 1 -19.44 -12.78 2.85
N LEU A 2 -20.07 -11.83 2.13
CA LEU A 2 -19.55 -10.46 1.98
C LEU A 2 -19.36 -9.69 3.30
N VAL A 3 -20.29 -9.83 4.25
CA VAL A 3 -20.17 -9.18 5.58
C VAL A 3 -18.91 -9.67 6.31
N CYS A 4 -18.66 -10.97 6.34
CA CYS A 4 -17.44 -11.50 6.98
C CYS A 4 -16.15 -10.99 6.32
N VAL A 5 -16.14 -10.86 4.98
CA VAL A 5 -14.99 -10.31 4.24
C VAL A 5 -14.79 -8.83 4.54
N ALA A 6 -15.87 -8.04 4.58
CA ALA A 6 -15.83 -6.64 4.94
C ALA A 6 -15.33 -6.44 6.37
N THR A 7 -15.84 -7.23 7.33
CA THR A 7 -15.40 -7.16 8.74
C THR A 7 -13.93 -7.49 8.89
N VAL A 8 -13.43 -8.56 8.25
CA VAL A 8 -12.00 -8.92 8.32
C VAL A 8 -11.12 -7.85 7.66
N THR A 9 -11.58 -7.26 6.55
CA THR A 9 -10.85 -6.17 5.88
C THR A 9 -10.80 -4.93 6.75
N ALA A 10 -11.92 -4.54 7.37
CA ALA A 10 -11.98 -3.40 8.29
C ALA A 10 -11.08 -3.60 9.52
N LEU A 11 -11.09 -4.79 10.11
CA LEU A 11 -10.21 -5.13 11.23
C LEU A 11 -8.72 -5.05 10.84
N ARG A 12 -8.35 -5.49 9.64
CA ARG A 12 -6.97 -5.38 9.12
C ARG A 12 -6.55 -3.94 8.91
N LEU A 13 -7.40 -3.10 8.32
CA LEU A 13 -7.13 -1.67 8.14
C LEU A 13 -7.02 -0.95 9.49
N GLY A 14 -7.88 -1.31 10.45
CA GLY A 14 -7.79 -0.82 11.83
C GLY A 14 -6.47 -1.18 12.49
N ALA A 15 -6.07 -2.45 12.44
CA ALA A 15 -4.77 -2.90 12.97
C ALA A 15 -3.58 -2.18 12.32
N LEU A 16 -3.64 -1.95 11.00
CA LEU A 16 -2.62 -1.21 10.26
C LEU A 16 -2.52 0.26 10.69
N ALA A 17 -3.64 0.89 11.09
CA ALA A 17 -3.62 2.27 11.59
C ALA A 17 -2.95 2.41 12.96
N PHE A 18 -2.91 1.33 13.76
CA PHE A 18 -2.17 1.29 15.03
C PHE A 18 -0.70 0.91 14.86
N ASP A 19 -0.33 0.36 13.71
CA ASP A 19 1.04 -0.01 13.41
C ASP A 19 1.87 1.24 13.08
N ARG A 20 2.67 1.69 14.07
CA ARG A 20 3.59 2.82 13.94
C ARG A 20 5.02 2.39 13.60
N THR A 21 5.19 1.16 13.15
CA THR A 21 6.51 0.66 12.76
C THR A 21 7.03 1.47 11.58
N ASP A 22 8.30 1.87 11.68
CA ASP A 22 9.01 2.56 10.60
C ASP A 22 8.98 1.76 9.29
N ILE A 23 9.22 2.46 8.19
CA ILE A 23 9.21 1.83 6.86
C ILE A 23 10.41 0.90 6.69
N PHE A 24 10.17 -0.31 6.19
CA PHE A 24 11.24 -1.23 5.85
C PHE A 24 11.97 -0.78 4.58
N VAL A 25 13.22 -1.22 4.40
CA VAL A 25 14.07 -0.84 3.24
C VAL A 25 13.38 -1.14 1.90
N ASP A 26 12.71 -2.30 1.78
CA ASP A 26 11.94 -2.65 0.58
C ASP A 26 10.74 -1.72 0.35
N GLU A 27 10.08 -1.25 1.42
CA GLU A 27 8.94 -0.34 1.35
C GLU A 27 9.37 1.07 0.91
N ALA A 28 10.48 1.54 1.48
CA ALA A 28 11.11 2.81 1.08
C ALA A 28 11.52 2.77 -0.40
N GLN A 29 12.00 1.62 -0.90
CA GLN A 29 12.34 1.44 -2.31
C GLN A 29 11.09 1.57 -3.21
N TYR A 30 9.96 0.99 -2.83
CA TYR A 30 8.71 1.13 -3.59
C TYR A 30 8.16 2.54 -3.59
N TRP A 31 8.27 3.23 -2.46
CA TRP A 31 7.91 4.64 -2.38
C TRP A 31 8.78 5.50 -3.29
N LEU A 32 10.10 5.26 -3.31
CA LEU A 32 11.04 5.97 -4.18
C LEU A 32 10.72 5.75 -5.66
N TRP A 33 10.33 4.53 -6.03
CA TRP A 33 9.82 4.25 -7.37
C TRP A 33 8.58 5.08 -7.68
N GLY A 34 7.64 5.22 -6.75
CA GLY A 34 6.47 6.11 -6.93
C GLY A 34 6.82 7.59 -7.17
N GLN A 35 7.96 8.08 -6.66
CA GLN A 35 8.42 9.45 -6.90
C GLN A 35 8.90 9.67 -8.35
N ARG A 36 9.37 8.62 -9.02
CA ARG A 36 9.82 8.69 -10.42
C ARG A 36 9.10 7.62 -11.23
N LEU A 37 7.95 7.98 -11.80
CA LEU A 37 7.09 7.10 -12.59
C LEU A 37 7.79 6.68 -13.88
N ASP A 38 8.53 5.58 -13.80
CA ASP A 38 9.18 4.94 -14.94
C ASP A 38 8.36 3.72 -15.39
N PHE A 39 8.49 3.32 -16.66
CA PHE A 39 7.75 2.18 -17.24
C PHE A 39 8.35 0.81 -16.88
N GLY A 40 9.44 0.77 -16.11
CA GLY A 40 10.04 -0.47 -15.63
C GLY A 40 11.11 -0.18 -14.58
N TYR A 41 10.95 -0.75 -13.38
CA TYR A 41 11.99 -0.73 -12.35
C TYR A 41 12.85 -1.98 -12.42
N TYR A 42 14.00 -1.91 -11.76
CA TYR A 42 15.07 -2.91 -11.80
C TYR A 42 14.62 -4.37 -11.56
N SER A 43 13.55 -4.60 -10.80
CA SER A 43 13.15 -5.97 -10.40
C SER A 43 11.65 -6.25 -10.42
N LYS A 44 10.79 -5.25 -10.62
CA LYS A 44 9.33 -5.41 -10.53
C LYS A 44 8.60 -4.51 -11.53
N PRO A 45 7.42 -4.94 -12.02
CA PRO A 45 6.58 -4.10 -12.87
C PRO A 45 6.23 -2.78 -12.16
N PRO A 46 6.10 -1.66 -12.91
CA PRO A 46 6.03 -0.31 -12.35
C PRO A 46 4.74 -0.03 -11.56
N LEU A 47 3.75 -0.90 -11.69
CA LEU A 47 2.42 -0.77 -11.12
C LEU A 47 2.43 -0.49 -9.60
N ILE A 48 3.36 -1.10 -8.85
CA ILE A 48 3.45 -0.89 -7.38
C ILE A 48 3.82 0.57 -7.08
N GLY A 49 4.81 1.14 -7.76
CA GLY A 49 5.23 2.53 -7.54
C GLY A 49 4.11 3.50 -7.92
N TRP A 50 3.44 3.26 -9.05
CA TRP A 50 2.33 4.10 -9.51
C TRP A 50 1.14 4.06 -8.55
N LEU A 51 0.80 2.88 -8.03
CA LEU A 51 -0.28 2.69 -7.05
C LEU A 51 0.03 3.43 -5.74
N ILE A 52 1.26 3.30 -5.24
CA ILE A 52 1.70 4.00 -4.03
C ILE A 52 1.64 5.52 -4.25
N ARG A 53 2.17 6.02 -5.37
CA ARG A 53 2.12 7.45 -5.73
C ARG A 53 0.69 7.97 -5.75
N LEU A 54 -0.22 7.26 -6.41
CA LEU A 54 -1.63 7.64 -6.49
C LEU A 54 -2.27 7.71 -5.10
N VAL A 55 -2.00 6.74 -4.22
CA VAL A 55 -2.58 6.72 -2.88
C VAL A 55 -1.97 7.79 -1.98
N THR A 56 -0.66 8.03 -2.05
CA THR A 56 -0.02 9.11 -1.29
C THR A 56 -0.46 10.49 -1.77
N ASP A 57 -0.67 10.67 -3.08
CA ASP A 57 -1.14 11.95 -3.64
C ASP A 57 -2.60 12.22 -3.26
N LEU A 58 -3.47 11.20 -3.31
CA LEU A 58 -4.87 11.33 -2.87
C LEU A 58 -4.99 11.56 -1.36
N ALA A 59 -4.11 10.95 -0.56
CA ALA A 59 -4.09 11.12 0.88
C ALA A 59 -3.40 12.43 1.32
N GLY A 60 -2.59 13.05 0.45
CA GLY A 60 -1.75 14.19 0.79
C GLY A 60 -0.69 13.87 1.86
N SER A 61 -0.36 12.60 2.03
CA SER A 61 0.55 12.12 3.08
C SER A 61 1.30 10.87 2.62
N ASP A 62 2.57 10.82 3.00
CA ASP A 62 3.53 9.73 2.82
C ASP A 62 3.67 8.84 4.06
N ALA A 63 2.72 8.92 5.00
CA ALA A 63 2.73 8.11 6.20
C ALA A 63 2.76 6.60 5.86
N PRO A 64 3.42 5.75 6.68
CA PRO A 64 3.56 4.31 6.44
C PRO A 64 2.22 3.59 6.23
N PHE A 65 1.16 4.10 6.86
CA PHE A 65 -0.21 3.63 6.67
C PHE A 65 -0.64 3.65 5.19
N TRP A 66 -0.40 4.76 4.49
CA TRP A 66 -0.82 4.96 3.10
C TRP A 66 -0.01 4.09 2.12
N LEU A 67 1.26 3.79 2.46
CA LEU A 67 2.09 2.87 1.67
C LEU A 67 1.59 1.42 1.76
N ARG A 68 1.10 0.99 2.94
CA ARG A 68 0.68 -0.41 3.20
C ARG A 68 -0.79 -0.68 2.88
N MET A 69 -1.65 0.35 2.90
CA MET A 69 -3.09 0.27 2.63
C MET A 69 -3.46 -0.44 1.30
N PRO A 70 -2.78 -0.20 0.17
CA PRO A 70 -3.13 -0.84 -1.10
C PRO A 70 -2.88 -2.35 -1.10
N GLY A 71 -1.79 -2.78 -0.45
CA GLY A 71 -1.47 -4.20 -0.26
C GLY A 71 -2.50 -4.92 0.62
N ALA A 72 -2.94 -4.26 1.70
CA ALA A 72 -3.99 -4.78 2.58
C ALA A 72 -5.33 -4.95 1.85
N CYS A 73 -5.71 -3.99 1.00
CA CYS A 73 -6.92 -4.04 0.20
C CYS A 73 -6.87 -5.16 -0.86
N CYS A 74 -5.75 -5.30 -1.57
CA CYS A 74 -5.62 -6.29 -2.64
C CYS A 74 -5.66 -7.75 -2.12
N MET A 75 -5.25 -7.98 -0.87
CA MET A 75 -5.41 -9.29 -0.22
C MET A 75 -6.88 -9.67 0.03
N ALA A 76 -7.80 -8.72 0.14
CA ALA A 76 -9.22 -9.02 0.33
C ALA A 76 -9.87 -9.65 -0.93
N GLY A 77 -9.34 -9.37 -2.12
CA GLY A 77 -9.87 -9.86 -3.40
C GLY A 77 -9.27 -11.17 -3.91
N ARG A 78 -8.40 -11.83 -3.12
CA ARG A 78 -7.66 -13.03 -3.55
C ARG A 78 -8.34 -14.36 -3.15
N ARG A 79 -9.67 -14.35 -3.03
CA ARG A 79 -10.50 -15.54 -2.75
C ARG A 79 -11.45 -15.83 -3.90
#